data_AF-A0A2V4MT11-F1
#
_entry.id   AF-A0A2V4MT11-F1
#
_cell.length_a   1.000
_cell.length_b   1.000
_cell.length_c   1.000
_cell.angle_alpha   90.00
_cell.angle_beta   90.00
_cell.angle_gamma   90.00
#
_symmetry.space_group_name_H-M   'P 1'
#
loop_
_entity.id
_entity.type
_entity.pdbx_description
1 polymer ?
#
loop_
_entity_poly.entity_id
_entity_poly.type
_entity_poly.pdbx_seq_one_letter_code
_entity_poly.pdbx_strand_id
1 'polypeptide(L)'
;MSLSTTPETGTTDTTAATAVDRGTRPPGRPEPDTSLDPTLRQLWRRSRWFLAAGLVLLLAGLLLAGLGDSTSYPALDPRSPDPDGTKAISELLHRHGVTVTTTTNADELADAPQDDTVLVPLPELLTTYQLRALGAAGHRRLVLLSPDSTALELLAPNIQPYAGPGAAGITSDATAPDCTLGEAEVAGTAEAGGRLYQAGSGSTACYPRLGHPTLVRATGLGGAEVIVLGSGRFLTNEYLAHQGNASLALGLLGSQHRLVWYLPDYGSAGAGGDRSITELIPGGWSWATLQLAVAVGLAALWRARRLGPLVSEQLPVVVRATETTEGRARLYQLAKARGRAAEALRQAVRHRLAPVLGVSVTGGQVDADALLAALGDRLPDRPAGELGGLLYGPPPLDDAALLRLADELDALERQVRQP
;
A
#
# COMPACT_ATOMS: atom_id res chain seq x y z
N MET A 1 25.36 14.44 86.09
CA MET A 1 24.81 13.12 85.73
C MET A 1 25.70 12.54 84.64
N SER A 2 26.89 12.09 85.02
CA SER A 2 27.17 10.73 85.54
C SER A 2 27.33 9.78 84.35
N LEU A 3 28.57 9.54 83.92
CA LEU A 3 29.42 8.39 84.33
C LEU A 3 29.08 7.19 83.43
N SER A 4 29.97 6.47 82.76
CA SER A 4 31.32 5.98 83.08
C SER A 4 31.89 5.35 81.79
N THR A 5 33.14 5.57 81.36
CA THR A 5 34.45 5.08 81.86
C THR A 5 35.02 4.00 80.92
N THR A 6 36.23 4.30 80.45
CA THR A 6 37.22 3.52 79.68
C THR A 6 37.92 2.46 80.59
N PRO A 7 39.19 2.03 80.38
CA PRO A 7 39.82 1.19 79.35
C PRO A 7 40.64 0.01 79.97
N GLU A 8 41.33 -0.80 79.16
CA GLU A 8 42.60 -1.51 79.52
C GLU A 8 43.34 -1.84 78.20
N THR A 9 44.46 -1.22 77.80
CA THR A 9 45.90 -1.27 78.17
C THR A 9 46.63 -2.62 78.08
N GLY A 10 47.71 -2.59 77.27
CA GLY A 10 48.86 -3.51 77.25
C GLY A 10 49.18 -3.97 75.81
N THR A 11 50.38 -3.92 75.24
CA THR A 11 51.72 -3.45 75.65
C THR A 11 52.52 -3.29 74.34
N THR A 12 53.45 -2.34 74.29
CA THR A 12 54.47 -2.18 73.25
C THR A 12 55.38 -3.41 73.13
N ASP A 13 55.75 -3.81 71.90
CA ASP A 13 57.14 -4.18 71.62
C ASP A 13 57.52 -4.07 70.14
N THR A 14 58.70 -3.51 69.92
CA THR A 14 59.36 -3.26 68.64
C THR A 14 60.39 -4.36 68.43
N THR A 15 60.33 -5.15 67.34
CA THR A 15 61.55 -5.71 66.71
C THR A 15 61.34 -6.27 65.30
N ALA A 16 62.14 -5.73 64.38
CA ALA A 16 62.85 -6.35 63.26
C ALA A 16 62.31 -7.60 62.53
N ALA A 17 62.11 -7.41 61.22
CA ALA A 17 62.64 -8.23 60.12
C ALA A 17 62.40 -9.75 60.12
N THR A 18 61.55 -10.20 59.19
CA THR A 18 61.89 -11.36 58.34
C THR A 18 61.08 -11.31 57.04
N ALA A 19 61.81 -11.21 55.92
CA ALA A 19 61.26 -11.37 54.58
C ALA A 19 60.86 -12.83 54.36
N VAL A 20 59.60 -13.05 53.95
CA VAL A 20 59.17 -14.34 53.38
C VAL A 20 58.73 -14.08 51.95
N ASP A 21 59.57 -14.63 51.08
CA ASP A 21 59.45 -14.80 49.65
C ASP A 21 58.06 -15.33 49.24
N ARG A 22 57.28 -14.51 48.54
CA ARG A 22 56.10 -14.99 47.78
C ARG A 22 56.56 -15.24 46.36
N GLY A 23 56.84 -16.51 46.08
CA GLY A 23 57.12 -17.02 44.75
C GLY A 23 56.13 -16.49 43.71
N THR A 24 56.70 -15.93 42.66
CA THR A 24 56.03 -15.36 41.49
C THR A 24 55.38 -16.49 40.68
N ARG A 25 54.04 -16.50 40.60
CA ARG A 25 53.31 -17.36 39.65
C ARG A 25 53.55 -16.81 38.23
N PRO A 26 53.95 -17.63 37.24
CA PRO A 26 54.20 -17.13 35.89
C PRO A 26 52.90 -16.60 35.25
N PRO A 27 52.96 -15.59 34.35
CA PRO A 27 51.77 -15.05 33.71
C PRO A 27 51.11 -16.13 32.85
N GLY A 28 49.84 -16.42 33.13
CA GLY A 28 49.01 -17.26 32.29
C GLY A 28 48.95 -16.68 30.87
N ARG A 29 49.09 -17.56 29.86
CA ARG A 29 48.82 -17.18 28.46
C ARG A 29 47.39 -16.63 28.36
N PRO A 30 47.15 -15.59 27.55
CA PRO A 30 45.78 -15.16 27.28
C PRO A 30 45.02 -16.32 26.63
N GLU A 31 43.91 -16.73 27.24
CA GLU A 31 42.95 -17.62 26.63
C GLU A 31 42.42 -16.96 25.34
N PRO A 32 42.36 -17.66 24.21
CA PRO A 32 41.72 -17.12 23.02
C PRO A 32 40.23 -16.98 23.26
N ASP A 33 39.70 -15.76 23.03
CA ASP A 33 38.26 -15.47 23.07
C ASP A 33 37.50 -16.47 22.19
N THR A 34 36.83 -17.42 22.83
CA THR A 34 36.08 -18.50 22.17
C THR A 34 34.59 -18.12 22.04
N SER A 35 34.29 -16.86 21.72
CA SER A 35 32.92 -16.44 21.41
C SER A 35 32.77 -16.28 19.90
N LEU A 36 32.14 -17.27 19.28
CA LEU A 36 31.66 -17.21 17.89
C LEU A 36 30.20 -16.72 17.81
N ASP A 37 29.69 -16.05 18.84
CA ASP A 37 28.42 -15.34 18.71
C ASP A 37 28.65 -14.11 17.83
N PRO A 38 27.92 -13.95 16.71
CA PRO A 38 27.98 -12.70 15.95
C PRO A 38 27.57 -11.58 16.89
N THR A 39 28.54 -10.77 17.30
CA THR A 39 28.31 -9.62 18.17
C THR A 39 27.17 -8.79 17.59
N LEU A 40 26.23 -8.33 18.43
CA LEU A 40 25.10 -7.46 18.04
C LEU A 40 25.53 -6.30 17.13
N ARG A 41 26.77 -5.83 17.26
CA ARG A 41 27.42 -4.82 16.41
C ARG A 41 27.58 -5.23 14.94
N GLN A 42 27.79 -6.51 14.64
CA GLN A 42 27.99 -7.03 13.28
C GLN A 42 26.65 -7.19 12.53
N LEU A 43 25.60 -7.62 13.24
CA LEU A 43 24.22 -7.59 12.75
C LEU A 43 23.73 -6.16 12.51
N TRP A 44 24.04 -5.24 13.43
CA TRP A 44 23.69 -3.82 13.32
C TRP A 44 24.40 -3.14 12.14
N ARG A 45 25.69 -3.45 11.90
CA ARG A 45 26.43 -2.95 10.73
C ARG A 45 25.90 -3.44 9.38
N ARG A 46 25.19 -4.57 9.34
CA ARG A 46 24.57 -5.11 8.12
C ARG A 46 23.15 -4.58 7.94
N SER A 47 22.41 -4.36 9.03
CA SER A 47 21.06 -3.81 9.01
C SER A 47 21.01 -2.30 8.79
N ARG A 48 22.06 -1.54 9.20
CA ARG A 48 22.10 -0.08 9.09
C ARG A 48 21.89 0.45 7.68
N TRP A 49 22.33 -0.27 6.64
CA TRP A 49 22.16 0.16 5.25
C TRP A 49 20.72 -0.02 4.77
N PHE A 50 20.01 -1.06 5.25
CA PHE A 50 18.58 -1.24 4.99
C PHE A 50 17.74 -0.23 5.74
N LEU A 51 18.08 0.07 7.00
CA LEU A 51 17.41 1.11 7.78
C LEU A 51 17.66 2.51 7.18
N ALA A 52 18.88 2.79 6.72
CA ALA A 52 19.18 4.04 6.03
C ALA A 52 18.44 4.15 4.70
N ALA A 53 18.36 3.09 3.90
CA ALA A 53 17.59 3.08 2.66
C ALA A 53 16.08 3.28 2.92
N GLY A 54 15.53 2.63 3.95
CA GLY A 54 14.15 2.82 4.38
C GLY A 54 13.88 4.26 4.86
N LEU A 55 14.79 4.85 5.61
CA LEU A 55 14.70 6.24 6.06
C LEU A 55 14.78 7.22 4.88
N VAL A 56 15.66 6.98 3.91
CA VAL A 56 15.77 7.79 2.69
C VAL A 56 14.50 7.69 1.85
N LEU A 57 13.92 6.50 1.69
CA LEU A 57 12.64 6.31 1.00
C LEU A 57 11.50 7.02 1.73
N LEU A 58 11.46 6.94 3.06
CA LEU A 58 10.46 7.63 3.88
C LEU A 58 10.60 9.15 3.77
N LEU A 59 11.83 9.67 3.85
CA LEU A 59 12.11 11.09 3.67
C LEU A 59 11.78 11.56 2.26
N ALA A 60 12.12 10.79 1.22
CA ALA A 60 11.76 11.10 -0.16
C ALA A 60 10.24 11.11 -0.36
N GLY A 61 9.54 10.15 0.26
CA GLY A 61 8.07 10.12 0.27
C GLY A 61 7.47 11.32 0.99
N LEU A 62 8.02 11.73 2.13
CA LEU A 62 7.60 12.93 2.85
C LEU A 62 7.86 14.21 2.05
N LEU A 63 9.00 14.29 1.37
CA LEU A 63 9.37 15.43 0.53
C LEU A 63 8.43 15.55 -0.68
N LEU A 64 8.15 14.42 -1.35
CA LEU A 64 7.20 14.37 -2.47
C LEU A 64 5.77 14.70 -2.02
N ALA A 65 5.35 14.23 -0.85
CA ALA A 65 4.03 14.55 -0.28
C ALA A 65 3.93 16.03 0.14
N GLY A 66 5.02 16.63 0.62
CA GLY A 66 5.08 18.04 1.01
C GLY A 66 5.22 19.03 -0.15
N LEU A 67 5.51 18.55 -1.37
CA LEU A 67 5.59 19.38 -2.59
C LEU A 67 4.24 19.57 -3.29
N GLY A 68 3.21 18.79 -2.91
CA GLY A 68 1.86 19.00 -3.39
C GLY A 68 1.14 20.02 -2.51
N ASP A 69 1.13 21.29 -2.92
CA ASP A 69 0.13 22.23 -2.41
C ASP A 69 -1.23 21.64 -2.79
N SER A 70 -1.97 21.11 -1.82
CA SER A 70 -3.33 20.62 -2.03
C SER A 70 -4.31 21.79 -2.09
N THR A 71 -4.03 22.80 -2.93
CA THR A 71 -5.05 23.76 -3.34
C THR A 71 -5.95 23.04 -4.32
N SER A 72 -6.99 22.39 -3.78
CA SER A 72 -8.04 21.80 -4.61
C SER A 72 -8.83 22.94 -5.24
N TYR A 73 -8.64 23.13 -6.53
CA TYR A 73 -9.45 24.06 -7.31
C TYR A 73 -10.65 23.33 -7.90
N PRO A 74 -11.79 24.01 -8.08
CA PRO A 74 -12.87 23.48 -8.88
C PRO A 74 -12.47 23.26 -10.35
N ALA A 75 -13.21 22.38 -11.04
CA ALA A 75 -13.10 22.23 -12.48
C ALA A 75 -13.34 23.57 -13.19
N LEU A 76 -12.64 23.81 -14.30
CA LEU A 76 -12.64 25.06 -15.07
C LEU A 76 -12.12 26.30 -14.31
N ASP A 77 -11.42 26.14 -13.17
CA ASP A 77 -10.76 27.27 -12.51
C ASP A 77 -9.47 27.68 -13.25
N PRO A 78 -9.33 28.97 -13.66
CA PRO A 78 -8.17 29.47 -14.40
C PRO A 78 -6.88 29.54 -13.58
N ARG A 79 -6.94 29.25 -12.28
CA ARG A 79 -5.77 29.14 -11.40
C ARG A 79 -5.27 27.70 -11.28
N SER A 80 -6.10 26.73 -11.67
CA SER A 80 -5.82 25.30 -11.51
C SER A 80 -4.91 24.76 -12.60
N PRO A 81 -3.74 24.17 -12.24
CA PRO A 81 -2.89 23.44 -13.18
C PRO A 81 -3.36 22.00 -13.45
N ASP A 82 -4.41 21.52 -12.76
CA ASP A 82 -4.92 20.16 -12.91
C ASP A 82 -5.52 19.91 -14.30
N PRO A 83 -5.66 18.65 -14.76
CA PRO A 83 -6.18 18.33 -16.10
C PRO A 83 -7.53 18.98 -16.44
N ASP A 84 -8.42 19.09 -15.45
CA ASP A 84 -9.76 19.70 -15.54
C ASP A 84 -9.77 21.22 -15.24
N GLY A 85 -8.62 21.79 -14.90
CA GLY A 85 -8.41 23.24 -14.74
C GLY A 85 -8.23 23.98 -16.06
N THR A 86 -8.13 25.32 -16.02
CA THR A 86 -8.01 26.19 -17.20
C THR A 86 -6.81 27.15 -17.12
N LYS A 87 -5.79 26.83 -16.31
CA LYS A 87 -4.57 27.65 -16.18
C LYS A 87 -3.79 27.84 -17.49
N ALA A 88 -3.77 26.84 -18.36
CA ALA A 88 -3.07 26.95 -19.63
C ALA A 88 -3.66 28.06 -20.51
N ILE A 89 -4.99 28.17 -20.59
CA ILE A 89 -5.63 29.22 -21.37
C ILE A 89 -5.52 30.59 -20.71
N SER A 90 -5.61 30.69 -19.38
CA SER A 90 -5.43 31.98 -18.69
C SER A 90 -4.03 32.56 -18.94
N GLU A 91 -2.99 31.72 -18.91
CA GLU A 91 -1.62 32.10 -19.26
C GLU A 91 -1.47 32.49 -20.74
N LEU A 92 -2.11 31.76 -21.67
CA LEU A 92 -2.09 32.11 -23.09
C LEU A 92 -2.79 33.45 -23.36
N LEU A 93 -3.96 33.67 -22.77
CA LEU A 93 -4.69 34.95 -22.85
C LEU A 93 -3.85 36.10 -22.30
N HIS A 94 -3.19 35.90 -21.16
CA HIS A 94 -2.29 36.89 -20.58
C HIS A 94 -1.14 37.27 -21.52
N ARG A 95 -0.51 36.29 -22.16
CA ARG A 95 0.53 36.53 -23.18
C ARG A 95 0.03 37.28 -24.40
N HIS A 96 -1.27 37.17 -24.72
CA HIS A 96 -1.92 37.90 -25.79
C HIS A 96 -2.51 39.26 -25.33
N GLY A 97 -2.15 39.74 -24.13
CA GLY A 97 -2.53 41.06 -23.64
C GLY A 97 -3.92 41.13 -23.00
N VAL A 98 -4.56 39.99 -22.74
CA VAL A 98 -5.86 39.92 -22.06
C VAL A 98 -5.66 39.79 -20.55
N THR A 99 -6.27 40.69 -19.79
CA THR A 99 -6.27 40.64 -18.32
C THR A 99 -7.39 39.74 -17.85
N VAL A 100 -7.05 38.60 -17.24
CA VAL A 100 -8.01 37.63 -16.68
C VAL A 100 -8.21 37.90 -15.20
N THR A 101 -9.43 38.23 -14.80
CA THR A 101 -9.83 38.44 -13.40
C THR A 101 -10.90 37.43 -13.01
N THR A 102 -10.78 36.81 -11.86
CA THR A 102 -11.78 35.88 -11.33
C THR A 102 -12.69 36.56 -10.32
N THR A 103 -14.00 36.30 -10.36
CA THR A 103 -14.93 36.68 -9.28
C THR A 103 -15.84 35.52 -8.92
N THR A 104 -16.14 35.39 -7.62
CA THR A 104 -17.15 34.47 -7.09
C THR A 104 -18.47 35.18 -6.80
N ASN A 105 -18.49 36.51 -6.87
CA ASN A 105 -19.65 37.32 -6.56
C ASN A 105 -20.39 37.69 -7.86
N ALA A 106 -21.61 37.18 -8.01
CA ALA A 106 -22.42 37.45 -9.18
C ALA A 106 -22.84 38.93 -9.28
N ASP A 107 -22.94 39.64 -8.16
CA ASP A 107 -23.33 41.05 -8.15
C ASP A 107 -22.21 41.94 -8.71
N GLU A 108 -20.93 41.54 -8.56
CA GLU A 108 -19.78 42.23 -9.16
C GLU A 108 -19.79 42.16 -10.70
N LEU A 109 -20.47 41.17 -11.28
CA LEU A 109 -20.62 41.10 -12.73
C LEU A 109 -21.47 42.27 -13.24
N ALA A 110 -22.44 42.76 -12.47
CA ALA A 110 -23.32 43.83 -12.89
C ALA A 110 -22.66 45.23 -12.87
N ASP A 111 -21.52 45.39 -12.18
CA ASP A 111 -20.85 46.67 -11.95
C ASP A 111 -19.65 46.91 -12.91
N ALA A 112 -19.30 45.95 -13.78
CA ALA A 112 -18.04 45.98 -14.52
C ALA A 112 -18.08 46.87 -15.81
N PRO A 113 -16.95 47.51 -16.19
CA PRO A 113 -16.88 48.40 -17.36
C PRO A 113 -17.26 47.76 -18.70
N GLN A 114 -17.90 48.53 -19.57
CA GLN A 114 -18.66 48.14 -20.78
C GLN A 114 -17.86 47.51 -21.95
N ASP A 115 -16.56 47.23 -21.81
CA ASP A 115 -15.68 46.72 -22.89
C ASP A 115 -14.91 45.46 -22.44
N ASP A 116 -15.64 44.48 -21.91
CA ASP A 116 -15.11 43.21 -21.45
C ASP A 116 -15.83 41.99 -22.01
N THR A 117 -15.17 40.84 -21.84
CA THR A 117 -15.79 39.53 -22.00
C THR A 117 -16.07 38.94 -20.62
N VAL A 118 -17.27 38.45 -20.39
CA VAL A 118 -17.62 37.71 -19.17
C VAL A 118 -17.85 36.25 -19.52
N LEU A 119 -17.07 35.36 -18.90
CA LEU A 119 -17.27 33.92 -19.00
C LEU A 119 -18.06 33.43 -17.78
N VAL A 120 -19.20 32.81 -18.03
CA VAL A 120 -20.07 32.22 -17.02
C VAL A 120 -20.16 30.71 -17.23
N PRO A 121 -19.38 29.93 -16.46
CA PRO A 121 -19.56 28.49 -16.39
C PRO A 121 -20.85 28.15 -15.64
N LEU A 122 -21.69 27.27 -16.19
CA LEU A 122 -22.95 26.80 -15.58
C LEU A 122 -23.88 27.94 -15.13
N PRO A 123 -24.42 28.75 -16.07
CA PRO A 123 -25.32 29.86 -15.76
C PRO A 123 -26.54 29.50 -14.91
N GLU A 124 -26.96 28.24 -14.91
CA GLU A 124 -28.07 27.72 -14.10
C GLU A 124 -27.84 27.82 -12.57
N LEU A 125 -26.59 28.03 -12.12
CA LEU A 125 -26.28 28.27 -10.71
C LEU A 125 -26.60 29.70 -10.26
N LEU A 126 -26.79 30.62 -11.20
CA LEU A 126 -27.18 32.00 -10.91
C LEU A 126 -28.68 32.10 -10.66
N THR A 127 -29.07 32.97 -9.74
CA THR A 127 -30.49 33.28 -9.53
C THR A 127 -31.07 34.03 -10.73
N THR A 128 -32.38 33.96 -10.91
CA THR A 128 -33.10 34.71 -11.96
C THR A 128 -32.84 36.23 -11.87
N TYR A 129 -32.63 36.77 -10.67
CA TYR A 129 -32.27 38.17 -10.48
C TYR A 129 -30.87 38.46 -11.03
N GLN A 130 -29.88 37.65 -10.68
CA GLN A 130 -28.49 37.79 -11.14
C GLN A 130 -28.37 37.62 -12.65
N LEU A 131 -29.09 36.66 -13.25
CA LEU A 131 -29.13 36.49 -14.71
C LEU A 131 -29.70 37.73 -15.41
N ARG A 132 -30.77 38.33 -14.88
CA ARG A 132 -31.31 39.58 -15.43
C ARG A 132 -30.36 40.75 -15.27
N ALA A 133 -29.69 40.85 -14.12
CA ALA A 133 -28.70 41.89 -13.86
C ALA A 133 -27.53 41.77 -14.84
N LEU A 134 -26.99 40.56 -15.03
CA LEU A 134 -25.93 40.27 -16.01
C LEU A 134 -26.33 40.64 -17.44
N GLY A 135 -27.56 40.28 -17.86
CA GLY A 135 -28.07 40.64 -19.18
C GLY A 135 -28.27 42.16 -19.38
N ALA A 136 -28.52 42.89 -18.29
CA ALA A 136 -28.73 44.34 -18.30
C ALA A 136 -27.44 45.15 -18.07
N ALA A 137 -26.35 44.52 -17.62
CA ALA A 137 -25.09 45.18 -17.28
C ALA A 137 -24.37 45.83 -18.47
N GLY A 138 -24.71 45.43 -19.70
CA GLY A 138 -24.18 46.05 -20.92
C GLY A 138 -22.74 45.64 -21.24
N HIS A 139 -22.35 44.41 -20.88
CA HIS A 139 -21.09 43.82 -21.33
C HIS A 139 -21.02 43.74 -22.85
N ARG A 140 -19.79 43.75 -23.39
CA ARG A 140 -19.59 43.63 -24.83
C ARG A 140 -19.81 42.20 -25.33
N ARG A 141 -19.28 41.22 -24.59
CA ARG A 141 -19.43 39.80 -24.90
C ARG A 141 -19.73 38.97 -23.65
N LEU A 142 -20.74 38.12 -23.72
CA LEU A 142 -21.06 37.12 -22.71
C LEU A 142 -20.80 35.73 -23.30
N VAL A 143 -20.00 34.92 -22.61
CA VAL A 143 -19.72 33.53 -22.99
C VAL A 143 -20.33 32.62 -21.94
N LEU A 144 -21.31 31.81 -22.35
CA LEU A 144 -22.10 30.96 -21.49
C LEU A 144 -21.75 29.49 -21.75
N LEU A 145 -21.28 28.77 -20.73
CA LEU A 145 -20.99 27.34 -20.85
C LEU A 145 -22.18 26.51 -20.40
N SER A 146 -22.70 25.71 -21.32
CA SER A 146 -23.78 24.75 -21.11
C SER A 146 -25.10 25.32 -20.56
N PRO A 147 -25.56 26.56 -20.90
CA PRO A 147 -26.77 27.14 -20.32
C PRO A 147 -28.02 26.26 -20.52
N ASP A 148 -28.89 26.31 -19.52
CA ASP A 148 -30.23 25.71 -19.53
C ASP A 148 -31.26 26.64 -20.21
N SER A 149 -32.53 26.21 -20.25
CA SER A 149 -33.61 27.02 -20.82
C SER A 149 -33.79 28.35 -20.07
N THR A 150 -33.67 28.34 -18.73
CA THR A 150 -33.90 29.52 -17.89
C THR A 150 -32.87 30.61 -18.18
N ALA A 151 -31.59 30.26 -18.25
CA ALA A 151 -30.52 31.19 -18.57
C ALA A 151 -30.65 31.73 -20.00
N LEU A 152 -31.01 30.87 -20.96
CA LEU A 152 -31.23 31.29 -22.34
C LEU A 152 -32.40 32.25 -22.50
N GLU A 153 -33.53 32.01 -21.85
CA GLU A 153 -34.68 32.92 -21.88
C GLU A 153 -34.32 34.34 -21.39
N LEU A 154 -33.42 34.45 -20.42
CA LEU A 154 -33.04 35.72 -19.80
C LEU A 154 -31.84 36.42 -20.45
N LEU A 155 -30.94 35.68 -21.11
CA LEU A 155 -29.72 36.23 -21.69
C LEU A 155 -29.70 36.19 -23.22
N ALA A 156 -30.26 35.15 -23.83
CA ALA A 156 -30.24 34.92 -25.28
C ALA A 156 -31.51 34.19 -25.78
N PRO A 157 -32.68 34.86 -25.78
CA PRO A 157 -33.98 34.21 -26.02
C PRO A 157 -34.14 33.61 -27.43
N ASN A 158 -33.29 34.04 -28.39
CA ASN A 158 -33.24 33.47 -29.73
C ASN A 158 -32.57 32.09 -29.79
N ILE A 159 -32.04 31.58 -28.68
CA ILE A 159 -31.39 30.27 -28.59
C ILE A 159 -32.24 29.39 -27.67
N GLN A 160 -32.49 28.15 -28.09
CA GLN A 160 -33.24 27.19 -27.29
C GLN A 160 -32.43 25.90 -27.13
N PRO A 161 -32.50 25.20 -25.99
CA PRO A 161 -31.85 23.91 -25.85
C PRO A 161 -32.54 22.89 -26.77
N TYR A 162 -31.75 22.02 -27.41
CA TYR A 162 -32.29 20.90 -28.15
C TYR A 162 -32.62 19.73 -27.20
N ALA A 163 -33.88 19.31 -27.21
CA ALA A 163 -34.39 18.23 -26.36
C ALA A 163 -34.84 16.99 -27.17
N GLY A 164 -34.38 16.85 -28.41
CA GLY A 164 -34.71 15.72 -29.27
C GLY A 164 -33.82 14.48 -29.02
N PRO A 165 -34.00 13.42 -29.84
CA PRO A 165 -33.22 12.19 -29.72
C PRO A 165 -31.71 12.46 -29.77
N GLY A 166 -30.96 11.85 -28.83
CA GLY A 166 -29.51 12.01 -28.74
C GLY A 166 -29.03 13.14 -27.84
N ALA A 167 -29.92 13.97 -27.28
CA ALA A 167 -29.54 15.09 -26.40
C ALA A 167 -28.77 14.70 -25.12
N ALA A 168 -28.96 13.49 -24.59
CA ALA A 168 -28.43 13.06 -23.29
C ALA A 168 -27.05 12.35 -23.33
N GLY A 169 -26.47 12.10 -24.51
CA GLY A 169 -25.29 11.23 -24.67
C GLY A 169 -24.15 11.80 -25.51
N ILE A 170 -23.96 13.12 -25.51
CA ILE A 170 -23.14 13.79 -26.52
C ILE A 170 -21.69 13.94 -26.06
N THR A 171 -20.80 13.29 -26.80
CA THR A 171 -19.35 13.35 -26.62
C THR A 171 -18.74 14.58 -27.27
N SER A 172 -17.58 14.99 -26.79
CA SER A 172 -16.81 16.11 -27.35
C SER A 172 -15.90 15.70 -28.51
N ASP A 173 -16.41 14.92 -29.46
CA ASP A 173 -15.58 14.53 -30.61
C ASP A 173 -15.21 15.74 -31.49
N ALA A 174 -14.07 15.62 -32.17
CA ALA A 174 -13.59 16.59 -33.12
C ALA A 174 -14.62 16.83 -34.25
N THR A 175 -15.06 18.08 -34.39
CA THR A 175 -16.11 18.50 -35.32
C THR A 175 -15.61 19.70 -36.13
N ALA A 176 -15.83 19.72 -37.44
CA ALA A 176 -15.50 20.86 -38.29
C ALA A 176 -16.50 22.00 -38.09
N PRO A 177 -16.08 23.27 -38.23
CA PRO A 177 -17.00 24.39 -38.21
C PRO A 177 -17.79 24.41 -39.52
N ASP A 178 -19.10 24.64 -39.43
CA ASP A 178 -20.00 24.78 -40.59
C ASP A 178 -20.71 26.13 -40.51
N CYS A 179 -19.92 27.19 -40.47
CA CYS A 179 -20.39 28.56 -40.21
C CYS A 179 -19.36 29.61 -40.63
N THR A 180 -19.77 30.87 -40.60
CA THR A 180 -18.94 32.04 -40.96
C THR A 180 -18.44 32.83 -39.74
N LEU A 181 -18.38 32.18 -38.57
CA LEU A 181 -17.80 32.79 -37.37
C LEU A 181 -16.28 32.75 -37.51
N GLY A 182 -15.63 33.92 -37.58
CA GLY A 182 -14.18 34.02 -37.85
C GLY A 182 -13.32 33.25 -36.84
N GLU A 183 -13.71 33.27 -35.56
CA GLU A 183 -13.05 32.50 -34.51
C GLU A 183 -13.10 30.98 -34.77
N ALA A 184 -14.23 30.48 -35.31
CA ALA A 184 -14.41 29.08 -35.65
C ALA A 184 -13.69 28.70 -36.95
N GLU A 185 -13.69 29.58 -37.95
CA GLU A 185 -12.95 29.37 -39.21
C GLU A 185 -11.44 29.27 -38.97
N VAL A 186 -10.88 30.16 -38.13
CA VAL A 186 -9.46 30.13 -37.76
C VAL A 186 -9.12 28.88 -36.94
N ALA A 187 -10.02 28.45 -36.05
CA ALA A 187 -9.83 27.23 -35.29
C ALA A 187 -9.88 25.98 -36.16
N GLY A 188 -10.73 25.96 -37.19
CA GLY A 188 -11.03 24.76 -37.93
C GLY A 188 -11.67 23.72 -37.00
N THR A 189 -11.35 22.44 -37.22
CA THR A 189 -11.88 21.33 -36.43
C THR A 189 -11.56 21.50 -34.95
N ALA A 190 -12.56 21.38 -34.08
CA ALA A 190 -12.42 21.48 -32.63
C ALA A 190 -13.32 20.47 -31.91
N GLU A 191 -12.98 20.13 -30.67
CA GLU A 191 -13.74 19.26 -29.77
C GLU A 191 -14.86 20.04 -29.04
N ALA A 192 -15.55 20.92 -29.78
CA ALA A 192 -16.67 21.72 -29.30
C ALA A 192 -17.95 20.85 -29.22
N GLY A 193 -18.02 19.94 -28.26
CA GLY A 193 -19.21 19.09 -28.03
C GLY A 193 -20.09 19.56 -26.89
N GLY A 194 -20.88 18.61 -26.35
CA GLY A 194 -21.75 18.82 -25.20
C GLY A 194 -23.19 19.10 -25.59
N ARG A 195 -23.86 20.02 -24.89
CA ARG A 195 -25.27 20.36 -25.12
C ARG A 195 -25.48 20.90 -26.54
N LEU A 196 -26.59 20.50 -27.14
CA LEU A 196 -27.03 20.98 -28.45
C LEU A 196 -28.06 22.08 -28.31
N TYR A 197 -28.08 22.98 -29.28
CA TYR A 197 -28.98 24.12 -29.31
C TYR A 197 -29.74 24.21 -30.63
N GLN A 198 -30.83 24.95 -30.58
CA GLN A 198 -31.57 25.42 -31.74
C GLN A 198 -31.35 26.92 -31.84
N ALA A 199 -30.74 27.36 -32.93
CA ALA A 199 -30.45 28.75 -33.18
C ALA A 199 -31.61 29.40 -33.95
N GLY A 200 -32.14 30.50 -33.41
CA GLY A 200 -33.15 31.33 -34.05
C GLY A 200 -32.57 32.22 -35.16
N SER A 201 -33.44 33.00 -35.80
CA SER A 201 -33.04 33.92 -36.87
C SER A 201 -32.01 34.95 -36.39
N GLY A 202 -31.06 35.29 -37.26
CA GLY A 202 -29.99 36.25 -36.95
C GLY A 202 -28.85 35.69 -36.07
N SER A 203 -28.92 34.42 -35.67
CA SER A 203 -27.85 33.75 -34.94
C SER A 203 -26.87 33.06 -35.88
N THR A 204 -25.60 32.93 -35.48
CA THR A 204 -24.59 32.11 -36.18
C THR A 204 -24.39 30.82 -35.41
N ALA A 205 -24.65 29.68 -36.05
CA ALA A 205 -24.58 28.35 -35.47
C ALA A 205 -23.36 27.62 -36.04
N CYS A 206 -22.51 27.06 -35.19
CA CYS A 206 -21.27 26.39 -35.56
C CYS A 206 -21.16 25.00 -34.90
N TYR A 207 -20.22 24.19 -35.39
CA TYR A 207 -19.91 22.85 -34.88
C TYR A 207 -21.15 21.95 -34.76
N PRO A 208 -21.84 21.66 -35.88
CA PRO A 208 -23.07 20.88 -35.85
C PRO A 208 -22.81 19.42 -35.47
N ARG A 209 -23.63 18.89 -34.56
CA ARG A 209 -23.70 17.48 -34.17
C ARG A 209 -25.15 17.02 -34.21
N LEU A 210 -25.40 15.91 -34.90
CA LEU A 210 -26.76 15.42 -35.16
C LEU A 210 -27.67 16.49 -35.79
N GLY A 211 -27.11 17.39 -36.59
CA GLY A 211 -27.84 18.49 -37.23
C GLY A 211 -28.09 19.72 -36.34
N HIS A 212 -27.56 19.74 -35.11
CA HIS A 212 -27.74 20.85 -34.18
C HIS A 212 -26.40 21.45 -33.73
N PRO A 213 -26.25 22.78 -33.62
CA PRO A 213 -25.02 23.41 -33.16
C PRO A 213 -24.73 23.15 -31.69
N THR A 214 -23.44 23.05 -31.38
CA THR A 214 -22.89 23.11 -30.02
C THR A 214 -22.31 24.48 -29.69
N LEU A 215 -22.12 25.35 -30.69
CA LEU A 215 -21.73 26.74 -30.52
C LEU A 215 -22.74 27.63 -31.23
N VAL A 216 -23.30 28.61 -30.52
CA VAL A 216 -24.20 29.60 -31.12
C VAL A 216 -23.81 31.01 -30.69
N ARG A 217 -23.61 31.90 -31.65
CA ARG A 217 -23.50 33.34 -31.44
C ARG A 217 -24.84 34.00 -31.72
N ALA A 218 -25.33 34.81 -30.79
CA ALA A 218 -26.52 35.63 -30.96
C ALA A 218 -26.35 37.00 -30.31
N THR A 219 -27.29 37.91 -30.55
CA THR A 219 -27.40 39.16 -29.79
C THR A 219 -28.30 38.94 -28.58
N GLY A 220 -27.80 39.26 -27.39
CA GLY A 220 -28.54 39.20 -26.14
C GLY A 220 -29.48 40.38 -25.95
N LEU A 221 -30.32 40.33 -24.90
CA LEU A 221 -31.33 41.36 -24.62
C LEU A 221 -30.73 42.76 -24.36
N GLY A 222 -29.51 42.83 -23.80
CA GLY A 222 -28.78 44.08 -23.57
C GLY A 222 -27.95 44.59 -24.75
N GLY A 223 -28.09 43.99 -25.94
CA GLY A 223 -27.25 44.31 -27.11
C GLY A 223 -25.86 43.68 -27.08
N ALA A 224 -25.50 43.00 -25.99
CA ALA A 224 -24.28 42.22 -25.85
C ALA A 224 -24.21 41.09 -26.88
N GLU A 225 -23.02 40.76 -27.35
CA GLU A 225 -22.78 39.55 -28.12
C GLU A 225 -22.77 38.34 -27.16
N VAL A 226 -23.70 37.41 -27.33
CA VAL A 226 -23.78 36.21 -26.49
C VAL A 226 -23.29 35.00 -27.28
N ILE A 227 -22.24 34.36 -26.77
CA ILE A 227 -21.71 33.09 -27.26
C ILE A 227 -22.17 32.00 -26.30
N VAL A 228 -22.93 31.04 -26.82
CA VAL A 228 -23.37 29.85 -26.10
C VAL A 228 -22.51 28.67 -26.55
N LEU A 229 -21.94 27.96 -25.58
CA LEU A 229 -21.11 26.78 -25.81
C LEU A 229 -21.74 25.56 -25.14
N GLY A 230 -21.78 24.43 -25.82
CA GLY A 230 -22.35 23.18 -25.30
C GLY A 230 -21.51 22.50 -24.24
N SER A 231 -20.22 22.82 -24.17
CA SER A 231 -19.31 22.35 -23.13
C SER A 231 -18.11 23.28 -22.96
N GLY A 232 -17.54 23.29 -21.75
CA GLY A 232 -16.24 23.92 -21.46
C GLY A 232 -15.05 22.97 -21.62
N ARG A 233 -15.23 21.72 -22.07
CA ARG A 233 -14.17 20.70 -22.05
C ARG A 233 -12.95 21.12 -22.88
N PHE A 234 -13.16 21.73 -24.04
CA PHE A 234 -12.07 22.19 -24.91
C PHE A 234 -11.25 23.35 -24.29
N LEU A 235 -11.71 23.95 -23.19
CA LEU A 235 -10.98 24.98 -22.45
C LEU A 235 -10.00 24.39 -21.43
N THR A 236 -10.17 23.11 -21.04
CA THR A 236 -9.37 22.53 -19.95
C THR A 236 -7.94 22.23 -20.39
N ASN A 237 -7.04 22.18 -19.41
CA ASN A 237 -5.62 21.90 -19.63
C ASN A 237 -5.38 20.58 -20.38
N GLU A 238 -6.21 19.56 -20.14
CA GLU A 238 -6.14 18.26 -20.80
C GLU A 238 -6.43 18.33 -22.31
N TYR A 239 -7.47 19.08 -22.73
CA TYR A 239 -7.94 19.08 -24.12
C TYR A 239 -7.53 20.31 -24.92
N LEU A 240 -6.97 21.35 -24.30
CA LEU A 240 -6.66 22.62 -24.97
C LEU A 240 -5.73 22.45 -26.18
N ALA A 241 -4.78 21.52 -26.11
CA ALA A 241 -3.82 21.26 -27.17
C ALA A 241 -4.35 20.36 -28.31
N HIS A 242 -5.59 19.87 -28.21
CA HIS A 242 -6.19 19.01 -29.22
C HIS A 242 -6.80 19.84 -30.34
N GLN A 243 -6.58 19.41 -31.59
CA GLN A 243 -7.20 20.00 -32.78
C GLN A 243 -7.07 21.54 -32.79
N GLY A 244 -8.15 22.26 -33.06
CA GLY A 244 -8.26 23.72 -33.02
C GLY A 244 -8.73 24.30 -31.68
N ASN A 245 -8.75 23.53 -30.59
CA ASN A 245 -9.34 23.96 -29.32
C ASN A 245 -8.72 25.24 -28.76
N ALA A 246 -7.39 25.34 -28.74
CA ALA A 246 -6.68 26.55 -28.29
C ALA A 246 -7.04 27.78 -29.14
N SER A 247 -7.05 27.64 -30.47
CA SER A 247 -7.40 28.73 -31.39
C SER A 247 -8.84 29.19 -31.19
N LEU A 248 -9.77 28.25 -31.05
CA LEU A 248 -11.18 28.55 -30.78
C LEU A 248 -11.31 29.30 -29.45
N ALA A 249 -10.70 28.77 -28.40
CA ALA A 249 -10.81 29.32 -27.06
C ALA A 249 -10.20 30.72 -26.95
N LEU A 250 -9.03 30.95 -27.55
CA LEU A 250 -8.41 32.27 -27.60
C LEU A 250 -9.22 33.26 -28.44
N GLY A 251 -9.80 32.83 -29.56
CA GLY A 251 -10.67 33.68 -30.37
C GLY A 251 -11.94 34.09 -29.62
N LEU A 252 -12.59 33.15 -28.95
CA LEU A 252 -13.85 33.40 -28.23
C LEU A 252 -13.66 34.28 -27.00
N LEU A 253 -12.64 33.99 -26.18
CA LEU A 253 -12.41 34.64 -24.89
C LEU A 253 -11.50 35.87 -24.98
N GLY A 254 -10.67 35.95 -26.01
CA GLY A 254 -9.68 37.03 -26.21
C GLY A 254 -10.18 38.17 -27.09
N SER A 255 -11.49 38.28 -27.35
CA SER A 255 -12.02 39.36 -28.19
C SER A 255 -11.91 40.75 -27.56
N GLN A 256 -11.81 40.81 -26.22
CA GLN A 256 -11.62 42.03 -25.44
C GLN A 256 -10.34 41.96 -24.61
N HIS A 257 -9.81 43.12 -24.20
CA HIS A 257 -8.60 43.21 -23.37
C HIS A 257 -8.79 42.76 -21.93
N ARG A 258 -10.05 42.61 -21.48
CA ARG A 258 -10.39 42.14 -20.14
C ARG A 258 -11.37 40.97 -20.21
N LEU A 259 -11.05 39.91 -19.49
CA LEU A 259 -11.88 38.73 -19.30
C LEU A 259 -12.21 38.59 -17.82
N VAL A 260 -13.50 38.65 -17.49
CA VAL A 260 -14.00 38.31 -16.14
C VAL A 260 -14.46 36.86 -16.15
N TRP A 261 -13.82 36.03 -15.34
CA TRP A 261 -14.12 34.61 -15.19
C TRP A 261 -14.95 34.40 -13.92
N TYR A 262 -16.24 34.09 -14.07
CA TYR A 262 -17.11 33.79 -12.95
C TYR A 262 -16.84 32.36 -12.44
N LEU A 263 -16.64 32.23 -11.13
CA LEU A 263 -16.43 30.95 -10.44
C LEU A 263 -17.50 30.81 -9.37
N PRO A 264 -18.67 30.22 -9.65
CA PRO A 264 -19.60 29.84 -8.61
C PRO A 264 -18.93 28.88 -7.63
N ASP A 265 -19.38 28.84 -6.37
CA ASP A 265 -18.89 27.85 -5.42
C ASP A 265 -19.36 26.44 -5.82
N TYR A 266 -18.53 25.75 -6.60
CA TYR A 266 -18.82 24.42 -7.14
C TYR A 266 -18.75 23.30 -6.09
N GLY A 267 -18.38 23.61 -4.83
CA GLY A 267 -18.22 22.61 -3.76
C GLY A 267 -19.49 21.78 -3.49
N SER A 268 -20.64 22.20 -4.04
CA SER A 268 -21.93 21.55 -3.86
C SER A 268 -22.59 20.97 -5.13
N ALA A 269 -22.12 21.29 -6.36
CA ALA A 269 -22.95 21.12 -7.57
C ALA A 269 -22.44 20.15 -8.67
N GLY A 270 -21.26 19.52 -8.53
CA GLY A 270 -20.58 18.83 -9.64
C GLY A 270 -20.49 17.29 -9.59
N ALA A 271 -21.51 16.57 -9.08
CA ALA A 271 -21.52 15.10 -9.02
C ALA A 271 -22.53 14.50 -10.02
N GLY A 272 -22.26 14.64 -11.32
CA GLY A 272 -23.18 14.20 -12.39
C GLY A 272 -22.49 13.53 -13.58
N GLY A 273 -21.40 12.80 -13.35
CA GLY A 273 -20.78 11.92 -14.34
C GLY A 273 -20.34 10.64 -13.64
N ASP A 274 -20.53 9.49 -14.29
CA ASP A 274 -20.15 8.16 -13.79
C ASP A 274 -18.67 8.11 -13.44
N ARG A 275 -18.35 8.51 -12.20
CA ARG A 275 -16.98 8.46 -11.69
C ARG A 275 -16.60 7.00 -11.53
N SER A 276 -15.55 6.59 -12.21
CA SER A 276 -14.95 5.29 -12.03
C SER A 276 -14.50 5.15 -10.56
N ILE A 277 -14.53 3.93 -10.02
CA ILE A 277 -14.10 3.63 -8.64
C ILE A 277 -12.66 4.11 -8.36
N THR A 278 -11.86 4.24 -9.43
CA THR A 278 -10.50 4.77 -9.43
C THR A 278 -10.41 6.30 -9.31
N GLU A 279 -11.43 7.06 -9.71
CA GLU A 279 -11.52 8.52 -9.55
C GLU A 279 -12.02 8.95 -8.17
N LEU A 280 -12.67 8.04 -7.42
CA LEU A 280 -13.02 8.27 -6.02
C LEU A 280 -11.83 8.08 -5.07
N ILE A 281 -10.72 7.54 -5.57
CA ILE A 281 -9.52 7.30 -4.78
C ILE A 281 -8.66 8.58 -4.82
N PRO A 282 -8.38 9.23 -3.67
CA PRO A 282 -7.52 10.41 -3.63
C PRO A 282 -6.18 10.13 -4.29
N GLY A 283 -5.68 11.03 -5.15
CA GLY A 283 -4.49 10.79 -6.00
C GLY A 283 -3.24 10.29 -5.26
N GLY A 284 -3.11 10.59 -3.96
CA GLY A 284 -2.04 10.09 -3.09
C GLY A 284 -2.01 8.57 -2.86
N TRP A 285 -3.10 7.84 -3.12
CA TRP A 285 -3.15 6.38 -2.91
C TRP A 285 -2.34 5.58 -3.93
N SER A 286 -2.09 6.13 -5.13
CA SER A 286 -1.18 5.53 -6.12
C SER A 286 0.25 5.41 -5.56
N TRP A 287 0.71 6.44 -4.85
CA TRP A 287 1.98 6.44 -4.15
C TRP A 287 1.98 5.49 -2.95
N ALA A 288 0.89 5.42 -2.18
CA ALA A 288 0.76 4.47 -1.08
C ALA A 288 0.81 3.00 -1.54
N THR A 289 0.15 2.67 -2.66
CA THR A 289 0.17 1.32 -3.24
C THR A 289 1.53 0.97 -3.83
N LEU A 290 2.22 1.91 -4.48
CA LEU A 290 3.61 1.72 -4.91
C LEU A 290 4.54 1.43 -3.72
N GLN A 291 4.42 2.19 -2.63
CA GLN A 291 5.20 1.98 -1.42
C GLN A 291 4.93 0.61 -0.79
N LEU A 292 3.66 0.19 -0.73
CA LEU A 292 3.27 -1.14 -0.26
C LEU A 292 3.85 -2.24 -1.14
N ALA A 293 3.80 -2.09 -2.47
CA ALA A 293 4.37 -3.06 -3.41
C ALA A 293 5.90 -3.18 -3.23
N VAL A 294 6.61 -2.06 -3.06
CA VAL A 294 8.05 -2.05 -2.77
C VAL A 294 8.33 -2.72 -1.43
N ALA A 295 7.57 -2.42 -0.38
CA ALA A 295 7.72 -3.03 0.94
C ALA A 295 7.52 -4.55 0.91
N VAL A 296 6.47 -5.02 0.22
CA VAL A 296 6.21 -6.45 0.00
C VAL A 296 7.34 -7.08 -0.82
N GLY A 297 7.82 -6.41 -1.88
CA GLY A 297 8.94 -6.88 -2.69
C GLY A 297 10.22 -7.06 -1.87
N LEU A 298 10.55 -6.09 -1.01
CA LEU A 298 11.70 -6.16 -0.10
C LEU A 298 11.52 -7.26 0.95
N ALA A 299 10.31 -7.41 1.52
CA ALA A 299 10.01 -8.48 2.47
C ALA A 299 10.12 -9.86 1.82
N ALA A 300 9.63 -10.01 0.59
CA ALA A 300 9.76 -11.23 -0.19
C ALA A 300 11.22 -11.54 -0.51
N LEU A 301 12.02 -10.56 -0.94
CA LEU A 301 13.46 -10.71 -1.18
C LEU A 301 14.24 -11.07 0.08
N TRP A 302 13.89 -10.47 1.22
CA TRP A 302 14.48 -10.79 2.52
C TRP A 302 14.16 -12.23 2.94
N ARG A 303 12.91 -12.66 2.76
CA ARG A 303 12.44 -13.98 3.16
C ARG A 303 12.81 -15.10 2.18
N ALA A 304 13.00 -14.77 0.90
CA ALA A 304 13.45 -15.68 -0.15
C ALA A 304 14.95 -16.01 -0.05
N ARG A 305 15.75 -15.17 0.62
CA ARG A 305 17.14 -15.50 0.95
C ARG A 305 17.17 -16.55 2.07
N ARG A 306 17.07 -17.83 1.68
CA ARG A 306 17.26 -18.98 2.57
C ARG A 306 18.55 -18.82 3.36
N LEU A 307 18.45 -18.81 4.69
CA LEU A 307 19.61 -19.03 5.56
C LEU A 307 20.09 -20.46 5.29
N GLY A 308 21.38 -20.60 4.99
CA GLY A 308 22.02 -21.85 4.54
C GLY A 308 21.90 -23.01 5.54
N PRO A 309 22.42 -24.21 5.18
CA PRO A 309 22.21 -25.44 5.95
C PRO A 309 22.62 -25.25 7.42
N LEU A 310 21.83 -25.83 8.33
CA LEU A 310 22.14 -25.84 9.75
C LEU A 310 23.54 -26.42 9.93
N VAL A 311 24.43 -25.61 10.50
CA VAL A 311 25.81 -25.96 10.80
C VAL A 311 25.82 -27.28 11.56
N SER A 312 26.39 -28.33 10.97
CA SER A 312 26.67 -29.57 11.70
C SER A 312 27.82 -29.29 12.66
N GLU A 313 27.47 -29.07 13.92
CA GLU A 313 28.43 -28.86 14.99
C GLU A 313 29.31 -30.11 15.13
N GLN A 314 30.62 -29.96 14.89
CA GLN A 314 31.59 -31.03 15.09
C GLN A 314 31.83 -31.18 16.59
N LEU A 315 31.28 -32.23 17.20
CA LEU A 315 31.63 -32.61 18.56
C LEU A 315 33.14 -32.91 18.64
N PRO A 316 33.93 -32.22 19.50
CA PRO A 316 35.39 -32.29 19.48
C PRO A 316 35.99 -33.64 19.94
N VAL A 317 35.15 -34.59 20.37
CA VAL A 317 35.62 -35.87 20.91
C VAL A 317 34.75 -36.99 20.35
N VAL A 318 35.40 -37.92 19.63
CA VAL A 318 34.81 -39.21 19.27
C VAL A 318 34.71 -40.05 20.55
N VAL A 319 33.62 -39.88 21.30
CA VAL A 319 33.33 -40.75 22.43
C VAL A 319 32.95 -42.12 21.88
N ARG A 320 33.59 -43.19 22.38
CA ARG A 320 33.24 -44.54 21.94
C ARG A 320 31.78 -44.81 22.29
N ALA A 321 31.03 -45.42 21.37
CA ALA A 321 29.60 -45.71 21.58
C ALA A 321 29.32 -46.48 22.88
N THR A 322 30.29 -47.28 23.34
CA THR A 322 30.23 -48.01 24.61
C THR A 322 30.21 -47.09 25.84
N GLU A 323 30.99 -46.01 25.84
CA GLU A 323 31.07 -45.07 26.98
C GLU A 323 29.80 -44.23 27.11
N THR A 324 29.16 -43.86 25.98
CA THR A 324 27.89 -43.13 26.02
C THR A 324 26.74 -44.01 26.47
N THR A 325 26.73 -45.29 26.09
CA THR A 325 25.74 -46.25 26.58
C THR A 325 25.89 -46.54 28.08
N GLU A 326 27.11 -46.74 28.57
CA GLU A 326 27.38 -46.96 29.99
C GLU A 326 27.06 -45.71 30.83
N GLY A 327 27.45 -44.53 30.36
CA GLY A 327 27.14 -43.26 31.01
C GLY A 327 25.62 -43.05 31.13
N ARG A 328 24.88 -43.30 30.06
CA ARG A 328 23.40 -43.20 30.07
C ARG A 328 22.75 -44.24 30.98
N ALA A 329 23.23 -45.48 30.97
CA ALA A 329 22.74 -46.54 31.86
C ALA A 329 22.96 -46.17 33.33
N ARG A 330 24.15 -45.66 33.69
CA ARG A 330 24.47 -45.20 35.05
C ARG A 330 23.58 -44.04 35.48
N LEU A 331 23.27 -43.10 34.58
CA LEU A 331 22.34 -42.01 34.87
C LEU A 331 20.91 -42.53 35.12
N TYR A 332 20.43 -43.51 34.35
CA TYR A 332 19.12 -44.13 34.61
C TYR A 332 19.08 -44.90 35.92
N GLN A 333 20.17 -45.58 36.29
CA GLN A 333 20.31 -46.27 37.57
C GLN A 333 20.30 -45.27 38.74
N LEU A 334 21.09 -44.20 38.66
CA LEU A 334 21.14 -43.15 39.70
C LEU A 334 19.79 -42.46 39.89
N ALA A 335 19.07 -42.21 38.80
CA ALA A 335 17.73 -41.63 38.84
C ALA A 335 16.62 -42.64 39.21
N LYS A 336 16.95 -43.92 39.43
CA LYS A 336 15.99 -45.04 39.63
C LYS A 336 14.88 -45.04 38.57
N ALA A 337 15.20 -44.64 37.33
CA ALA A 337 14.25 -44.39 36.25
C ALA A 337 13.87 -45.68 35.48
N ARG A 338 13.38 -46.69 36.23
CA ARG A 338 13.11 -48.06 35.72
C ARG A 338 12.14 -48.09 34.55
N GLY A 339 11.05 -47.32 34.63
CA GLY A 339 10.06 -47.23 33.56
C GLY A 339 10.63 -46.68 32.25
N ARG A 340 11.53 -45.67 32.33
CA ARG A 340 12.19 -45.14 31.13
C ARG A 340 13.21 -46.10 30.54
N ALA A 341 13.95 -46.83 31.39
CA ALA A 341 14.87 -47.85 30.94
C ALA A 341 14.13 -49.00 30.22
N ALA A 342 13.02 -49.47 30.80
CA ALA A 342 12.17 -50.50 30.19
C ALA A 342 11.59 -50.06 28.84
N GLU A 343 11.07 -48.84 28.74
CA GLU A 343 10.50 -48.34 27.48
C GLU A 343 11.57 -48.15 26.41
N ALA A 344 12.77 -47.70 26.77
CA ALA A 344 13.88 -47.58 25.84
C ALA A 344 14.30 -48.95 25.27
N LEU A 345 14.34 -50.01 26.11
CA LEU A 345 14.61 -51.38 25.66
C LEU A 345 13.50 -51.91 24.75
N ARG A 346 12.22 -51.77 25.15
CA ARG A 346 11.06 -52.17 24.34
C ARG A 346 11.02 -51.45 22.99
N GLN A 347 11.26 -50.14 22.98
CA GLN A 347 11.33 -49.36 21.74
C GLN A 347 12.45 -49.83 20.83
N ALA A 348 13.65 -50.09 21.36
CA ALA A 348 14.76 -50.61 20.57
C ALA A 348 14.43 -51.97 19.95
N VAL A 349 13.83 -52.88 20.72
CA VAL A 349 13.42 -54.22 20.25
C VAL A 349 12.33 -54.12 19.18
N ARG A 350 11.28 -53.30 19.37
CA ARG A 350 10.24 -53.07 18.36
C ARG A 350 10.83 -52.58 17.03
N HIS A 351 11.76 -51.62 17.08
CA HIS A 351 12.44 -51.14 15.87
C HIS A 351 13.34 -52.18 15.20
N ARG A 352 13.97 -53.08 15.97
CA ARG A 352 14.79 -54.16 15.42
C ARG A 352 13.96 -55.30 14.83
N LEU A 353 12.79 -55.58 15.39
CA LEU A 353 11.87 -56.64 14.94
C LEU A 353 11.03 -56.21 13.73
N ALA A 354 10.59 -54.95 13.67
CA ALA A 354 9.78 -54.42 12.57
C ALA A 354 10.30 -54.78 11.16
N PRO A 355 11.57 -54.53 10.79
CA PRO A 355 12.07 -54.89 9.47
C PRO A 355 12.20 -56.41 9.24
N VAL A 356 12.42 -57.20 10.30
CA VAL A 356 12.50 -58.67 10.22
C VAL A 356 11.12 -59.28 9.92
N LEU A 357 10.06 -58.63 10.40
CA LEU A 357 8.67 -59.09 10.28
C LEU A 357 7.88 -58.36 9.18
N GLY A 358 8.53 -57.48 8.40
CA GLY A 358 7.88 -56.74 7.31
C GLY A 358 6.89 -55.64 7.75
N VAL A 359 6.99 -55.18 9.00
CA VAL A 359 6.10 -54.15 9.56
C VAL A 359 6.64 -52.75 9.25
N SER A 360 5.79 -51.88 8.71
CA SER A 360 6.18 -50.51 8.36
C SER A 360 6.34 -49.61 9.60
N VAL A 361 7.34 -48.73 9.59
CA VAL A 361 7.55 -47.71 10.62
C VAL A 361 7.10 -46.36 10.08
N THR A 362 5.99 -45.82 10.59
CA THR A 362 5.42 -44.55 10.13
C THR A 362 5.60 -43.49 11.22
N GLY A 363 6.20 -42.34 10.90
CA GLY A 363 6.42 -41.27 11.88
C GLY A 363 7.35 -41.62 13.04
N GLY A 364 8.17 -42.68 12.90
CA GLY A 364 9.07 -43.15 13.96
C GLY A 364 8.42 -44.07 15.00
N GLN A 365 7.15 -44.45 14.82
CA GLN A 365 6.46 -45.42 15.65
C GLN A 365 6.16 -46.71 14.86
N VAL A 366 6.27 -47.85 15.54
CA VAL A 366 5.90 -49.16 15.00
C VAL A 366 4.44 -49.43 15.38
N ASP A 367 3.62 -49.78 14.38
CA ASP A 367 2.22 -50.15 14.62
C ASP A 367 2.14 -51.39 15.51
N ALA A 368 1.45 -51.26 16.64
CA ALA A 368 1.44 -52.27 17.70
C ALA A 368 0.65 -53.51 17.30
N ASP A 369 -0.50 -53.32 16.66
CA ASP A 369 -1.38 -54.42 16.28
C ASP A 369 -0.76 -55.22 15.13
N ALA A 370 -0.15 -54.55 14.15
CA ALA A 370 0.57 -55.19 13.06
C ALA A 370 1.79 -55.97 13.54
N LEU A 371 2.54 -55.45 14.52
CA LEU A 371 3.70 -56.14 15.08
C LEU A 371 3.32 -57.38 15.89
N LEU A 372 2.28 -57.29 16.73
CA LEU A 372 1.80 -58.43 17.51
C LEU A 372 1.20 -59.52 16.63
N ALA A 373 0.47 -59.15 15.57
CA ALA A 373 -0.03 -60.11 14.58
C ALA A 373 1.11 -60.86 13.89
N ALA A 374 2.10 -60.13 13.37
CA ALA A 374 3.26 -60.73 12.70
C ALA A 374 4.12 -61.61 13.64
N LEU A 375 4.21 -61.26 14.92
CA LEU A 375 4.88 -62.09 15.92
C LEU A 375 4.10 -63.38 16.22
N GLY A 376 2.77 -63.30 16.30
CA GLY A 376 1.91 -64.46 16.51
C GLY A 376 2.02 -65.49 15.38
N ASP A 377 2.08 -65.04 14.13
CA ASP A 377 2.30 -65.91 12.97
C ASP A 377 3.69 -66.58 12.98
N ARG A 378 4.69 -65.89 13.53
CA ARG A 378 6.07 -66.36 13.57
C ARG A 378 6.37 -67.30 14.73
N LEU A 379 5.69 -67.13 15.87
CA LEU A 379 5.87 -67.89 17.10
C LEU A 379 4.51 -68.43 17.60
N PRO A 380 3.98 -69.50 16.98
CA PRO A 380 2.64 -70.02 17.29
C PRO A 380 2.52 -70.58 18.72
N ASP A 381 3.64 -70.96 19.34
CA ASP A 381 3.68 -71.51 20.71
C ASP A 381 3.62 -70.43 21.82
N ARG A 382 3.64 -69.13 21.46
CA ARG A 382 3.57 -68.01 22.41
C ARG A 382 2.21 -67.31 22.34
N PRO A 383 1.47 -67.21 23.47
CA PRO A 383 0.18 -66.52 23.47
C PRO A 383 0.35 -65.01 23.23
N ALA A 384 -0.52 -64.42 22.41
CA ALA A 384 -0.47 -62.99 22.06
C ALA A 384 -0.51 -62.05 23.27
N GLY A 385 -1.21 -62.43 24.34
CA GLY A 385 -1.26 -61.66 25.60
C GLY A 385 0.08 -61.56 26.33
N GLU A 386 0.93 -62.60 26.23
CA GLU A 386 2.28 -62.59 26.80
C GLU A 386 3.21 -61.66 26.02
N LEU A 387 3.14 -61.70 24.67
CA LEU A 387 3.91 -60.82 23.78
C LEU A 387 3.51 -59.35 23.96
N GLY A 388 2.21 -59.07 24.10
CA GLY A 388 1.69 -57.74 24.41
C GLY A 388 2.17 -57.23 25.76
N GLY A 389 2.14 -58.08 26.80
CA GLY A 389 2.65 -57.73 28.13
C GLY A 389 4.16 -57.45 28.13
N LEU A 390 4.94 -58.18 27.34
CA LEU A 390 6.39 -58.00 27.26
C LEU A 390 6.77 -56.70 26.54
N LEU A 391 6.13 -56.40 25.40
CA LEU A 391 6.46 -55.26 24.53
C LEU A 391 5.74 -53.94 24.90
N TYR A 392 4.58 -54.01 25.56
CA TYR A 392 3.73 -52.85 25.87
C TYR A 392 3.23 -52.83 27.33
N GLY A 393 3.73 -53.72 28.19
CA GLY A 393 3.24 -53.84 29.57
C GLY A 393 3.63 -52.71 30.52
N PRO A 394 3.17 -52.78 31.78
CA PRO A 394 3.49 -51.77 32.80
C PRO A 394 5.00 -51.69 33.11
N PRO A 395 5.45 -50.59 33.74
CA PRO A 395 6.85 -50.45 34.14
C PRO A 395 7.25 -51.47 35.23
N PRO A 396 8.50 -51.96 35.24
CA PRO A 396 8.97 -52.89 36.26
C PRO A 396 9.06 -52.23 37.65
N LEU A 397 8.70 -52.99 38.68
CA LEU A 397 8.61 -52.51 40.07
C LEU A 397 9.99 -52.43 40.76
N ASP A 398 10.92 -53.30 40.39
CA ASP A 398 12.27 -53.38 40.95
C ASP A 398 13.34 -53.63 39.87
N ASP A 399 14.61 -53.53 40.26
CA ASP A 399 15.74 -53.70 39.34
C ASP A 399 15.87 -55.16 38.86
N ALA A 400 15.45 -56.13 39.69
CA ALA A 400 15.39 -57.54 39.31
C ALA A 400 14.33 -57.82 38.22
N ALA A 401 13.16 -57.18 38.26
CA ALA A 401 12.18 -57.26 37.19
C ALA A 401 12.65 -56.58 35.91
N LEU A 402 13.41 -55.48 36.00
CA LEU A 402 13.99 -54.82 34.82
C LEU A 402 15.03 -55.72 34.12
N LEU A 403 15.88 -56.42 34.88
CA LEU A 403 16.84 -57.37 34.31
C LEU A 403 16.14 -58.56 33.66
N ARG A 404 15.15 -59.15 34.33
CA ARG A 404 14.33 -60.23 33.73
C ARG A 404 13.64 -59.78 32.44
N LEU A 405 13.10 -58.57 32.41
CA LEU A 405 12.50 -57.99 31.21
C LEU A 405 13.53 -57.87 30.07
N ALA A 406 14.75 -57.42 30.37
CA ALA A 406 15.81 -57.34 29.37
C ALA A 406 16.17 -58.73 28.81
N ASP A 407 16.33 -59.73 29.67
CA ASP A 407 16.62 -61.11 29.27
C ASP A 407 15.50 -61.73 28.42
N GLU A 408 14.24 -61.50 28.80
CA GLU A 408 13.06 -61.96 28.05
C GLU A 408 12.95 -61.29 26.68
N LEU A 409 13.24 -59.99 26.58
CA LEU A 409 13.29 -59.25 25.33
C LEU A 409 14.41 -59.74 24.40
N ASP A 410 15.60 -60.01 24.94
CA ASP A 410 16.73 -60.56 24.17
C ASP A 410 16.49 -62.02 23.76
N ALA A 411 15.79 -62.80 24.57
CA ALA A 411 15.34 -64.14 24.20
C ALA A 411 14.33 -64.10 23.05
N LEU A 412 13.35 -63.19 23.11
CA LEU A 412 12.38 -62.97 22.04
C LEU A 412 13.08 -62.56 20.73
N GLU A 413 14.00 -61.60 20.77
CA GLU A 413 14.73 -61.16 19.58
C GLU A 413 15.52 -62.30 18.94
N ARG A 414 16.16 -63.16 19.74
CA ARG A 414 16.86 -64.35 19.24
C ARG A 414 15.92 -65.36 18.60
N GLN A 415 14.79 -65.67 19.24
CA GLN A 415 13.78 -66.61 18.71
C GLN A 415 13.20 -66.15 17.36
N VAL A 416 12.98 -64.85 17.17
CA VAL A 416 12.46 -64.33 15.90
C VAL A 416 13.51 -64.38 14.77
N ARG A 417 14.79 -64.16 15.11
CA ARG A 417 15.90 -64.18 14.14
C ARG A 417 16.39 -65.58 13.79
N GLN A 418 16.26 -66.53 14.72
CA GLN A 418 16.63 -67.94 14.55
C GLN A 418 15.37 -68.79 14.82
N PRO A 419 14.52 -68.97 13.80
CA PRO A 419 13.22 -69.62 13.95
C PRO A 419 13.31 -71.09 14.35
#